data_AF-A0A381KNZ5-F1
#
_entry.id   AF-A0A381KNZ5-F1
#
_cell.length_a   1.000
_cell.length_b   1.000
_cell.length_c   1.000
_cell.angle_alpha   90.00
_cell.angle_beta   90.00
_cell.angle_gamma   90.00
#
_symmetry.space_group_name_H-M   'P 1'
#
loop_
_entity.id
_entity.type
_entity.pdbx_description
1 polymer ?
#
loop_
_entity_poly.entity_id
_entity_poly.type
_entity_poly.pdbx_seq_one_letter_code
_entity_poly.pdbx_strand_id
1 'polypeptide(L)'
;MKKHNILFVSTDDKINIDISKQLENIFGEFCNIDNLVYVNRINIELSSYELVVCSDNDIKEYIHNNIDKNIPIVIVHRTINIENINQIISIENDSDVMVIDAYKESADETAKIIRKLGLIHINLIPYYPGCDKSKCEIGIITGSRNSIPQNIKQIIDIGDKVIDINTVIEIFTKLNISIDKLHIIKENTMKIQ
;
A
#
# COMPACT_ATOMS: atom_id res chain seq x y z
N MET A 1 19.10 18.80 -11.30
CA MET A 1 19.74 17.47 -11.13
C MET A 1 19.21 16.55 -12.20
N LYS A 2 19.99 15.55 -12.64
CA LYS A 2 19.44 14.45 -13.45
C LYS A 2 18.48 13.65 -12.57
N LYS A 3 17.26 13.41 -13.05
CA LYS A 3 16.29 12.53 -12.38
C LYS A 3 16.61 11.06 -12.70
N HIS A 4 16.32 10.17 -11.75
CA HIS A 4 16.36 8.74 -11.99
C HIS A 4 15.11 8.29 -12.75
N ASN A 5 15.20 7.21 -13.52
CA ASN A 5 14.01 6.63 -14.16
C ASN A 5 13.58 5.37 -13.42
N ILE A 6 12.35 5.33 -12.92
CA ILE A 6 11.77 4.16 -12.26
C ILE A 6 10.48 3.72 -12.96
N LEU A 7 10.26 2.42 -12.99
CA LEU A 7 9.01 1.83 -13.47
C LEU A 7 8.25 1.21 -12.32
N PHE A 8 7.00 1.61 -12.10
CA PHE A 8 6.09 0.92 -11.21
C PHE A 8 5.22 -0.08 -11.96
N VAL A 9 5.13 -1.31 -11.48
CA VAL A 9 4.32 -2.37 -12.08
C VAL A 9 3.34 -2.92 -11.04
N SER A 10 2.05 -2.95 -11.38
CA SER A 10 0.99 -3.44 -10.50
C SER A 10 0.09 -4.51 -11.13
N THR A 11 -0.72 -5.19 -10.31
CA THR A 11 -1.69 -6.20 -10.78
C THR A 11 -2.99 -5.61 -11.33
N ASP A 12 -3.44 -4.47 -10.81
CA ASP A 12 -4.68 -3.82 -11.21
C ASP A 12 -4.56 -2.29 -11.25
N ASP A 13 -5.53 -1.66 -11.90
CA ASP A 13 -5.58 -0.21 -12.14
C ASP A 13 -5.71 0.61 -10.86
N LYS A 14 -6.45 0.13 -9.85
CA LYS A 14 -6.65 0.88 -8.61
C LYS A 14 -5.32 0.98 -7.86
N ILE A 15 -4.64 -0.15 -7.67
CA ILE A 15 -3.29 -0.16 -7.07
C ILE A 15 -2.33 0.68 -7.90
N ASN A 16 -2.42 0.59 -9.24
CA ASN A 16 -1.58 1.37 -10.13
C ASN A 16 -1.67 2.87 -9.86
N ILE A 17 -2.90 3.39 -9.89
CA ILE A 17 -3.21 4.80 -9.72
C ILE A 17 -2.80 5.27 -8.31
N ASP A 18 -3.18 4.53 -7.28
CA ASP A 18 -2.97 4.93 -5.89
C ASP A 18 -1.48 4.98 -5.54
N ILE A 19 -0.72 3.95 -5.91
CA ILE A 19 0.71 3.87 -5.59
C ILE A 19 1.54 4.77 -6.49
N SER A 20 1.21 4.90 -7.79
CA SER A 20 1.93 5.83 -8.67
C SER A 20 1.84 7.27 -8.17
N LYS A 21 0.65 7.71 -7.69
CA LYS A 21 0.49 9.04 -7.09
C LYS A 21 1.36 9.21 -5.84
N GLN A 22 1.40 8.21 -4.97
CA GLN A 22 2.24 8.28 -3.77
C GLN A 22 3.72 8.28 -4.11
N LEU A 23 4.16 7.46 -5.06
CA LEU A 23 5.53 7.47 -5.56
C LEU A 23 5.88 8.84 -6.16
N GLU A 24 5.01 9.46 -6.95
CA GLU A 24 5.25 10.80 -7.52
C GLU A 24 5.33 11.87 -6.44
N ASN A 25 4.46 11.82 -5.43
CA ASN A 25 4.50 12.75 -4.30
C ASN A 25 5.79 12.63 -3.47
N ILE A 26 6.32 11.41 -3.32
CA ILE A 26 7.51 11.13 -2.49
C ILE A 26 8.80 11.35 -3.28
N PHE A 27 8.84 10.93 -4.54
CA PHE A 27 10.06 10.83 -5.36
C PHE A 27 10.07 11.73 -6.58
N GLY A 28 8.99 12.44 -6.91
CA GLY A 28 8.85 13.20 -8.16
C GLY A 28 9.91 14.29 -8.36
N GLU A 29 10.52 14.83 -7.30
CA GLU A 29 11.66 15.75 -7.44
C GLU A 29 12.96 15.05 -7.88
N PHE A 30 13.09 13.74 -7.60
CA PHE A 30 14.31 12.94 -7.82
C PHE A 30 14.17 11.94 -8.97
N CYS A 31 12.95 11.55 -9.31
CA CYS A 31 12.65 10.47 -10.24
C CYS A 31 11.63 10.92 -11.30
N ASN A 32 11.74 10.33 -12.49
CA ASN A 32 10.66 10.19 -13.45
C ASN A 32 10.04 8.81 -13.21
N ILE A 33 8.71 8.76 -13.08
CA ILE A 33 7.98 7.57 -12.64
C ILE A 33 7.02 7.16 -13.75
N ASP A 34 7.37 6.09 -14.46
CA ASP A 34 6.47 5.42 -15.38
C ASP A 34 5.70 4.32 -14.65
N ASN A 35 4.52 3.94 -15.15
CA ASN A 35 3.71 2.90 -14.54
C ASN A 35 3.08 1.95 -15.58
N LEU A 36 2.82 0.70 -15.17
CA LEU A 36 2.19 -0.33 -15.98
C LEU A 36 1.35 -1.29 -15.12
N VAL A 37 0.24 -1.78 -15.68
CA VAL A 37 -0.49 -2.94 -15.15
C VAL A 37 -0.04 -4.24 -15.84
N TYR A 38 0.37 -5.23 -15.04
CA TYR A 38 0.97 -6.51 -15.43
C TYR A 38 0.12 -7.37 -16.36
N VAL A 39 -1.22 -7.30 -16.25
CA VAL A 39 -2.18 -8.15 -16.99
C VAL A 39 -1.97 -8.07 -18.51
N ASN A 40 -1.32 -7.03 -19.02
CA ASN A 40 -1.06 -6.82 -20.44
C ASN A 40 0.13 -7.57 -21.04
N ARG A 41 0.83 -8.44 -20.27
CA ARG A 41 2.14 -9.04 -20.61
C ARG A 41 3.20 -7.96 -20.89
N ILE A 42 4.18 -7.85 -20.00
CA ILE A 42 5.21 -6.82 -20.07
C ILE A 42 6.12 -7.10 -21.27
N ASN A 43 5.92 -6.38 -22.37
CA ASN A 43 6.88 -6.33 -23.48
C ASN A 43 7.72 -5.04 -23.39
N ILE A 44 8.11 -4.69 -22.17
CA ILE A 44 8.83 -3.45 -21.86
C ILE A 44 10.33 -3.73 -21.88
N GLU A 45 11.05 -2.90 -22.61
CA GLU A 45 12.49 -2.82 -22.51
C GLU A 45 12.88 -2.13 -21.20
N LEU A 46 13.51 -2.87 -20.29
CA LEU A 46 13.86 -2.36 -18.96
C LEU A 46 15.18 -1.57 -18.94
N SER A 47 15.91 -1.52 -20.06
CA SER A 47 17.23 -0.89 -20.18
C SER A 47 17.25 0.61 -19.87
N SER A 48 16.10 1.29 -19.97
CA SER A 48 15.94 2.71 -19.69
C SER A 48 15.66 3.04 -18.21
N TYR A 49 15.44 2.03 -17.37
CA TYR A 49 15.09 2.19 -15.96
C TYR A 49 16.25 1.75 -15.04
N GLU A 50 16.42 2.48 -13.94
CA GLU A 50 17.42 2.19 -12.91
C GLU A 50 16.85 1.31 -11.79
N LEU A 51 15.52 1.27 -11.67
CA LEU A 51 14.81 0.50 -10.65
C LEU A 51 13.41 0.14 -11.15
N VAL A 52 12.99 -1.09 -10.88
CA VAL A 52 11.59 -1.49 -10.97
C VAL A 52 10.98 -1.60 -9.58
N VAL A 53 9.78 -1.08 -9.43
CA VAL A 53 8.99 -1.16 -8.21
C VAL A 53 7.77 -2.04 -8.51
N CYS A 54 7.52 -3.08 -7.72
CA CYS A 54 6.45 -4.05 -7.95
C CYS A 54 5.40 -4.00 -6.83
N SER A 55 4.12 -4.19 -7.16
CA SER A 55 3.06 -4.29 -6.13
C SER A 55 3.15 -5.56 -5.29
N ASP A 56 3.72 -6.64 -5.84
CA ASP A 56 3.77 -7.95 -5.21
C ASP A 56 4.95 -8.80 -5.72
N ASN A 57 5.09 -9.99 -5.12
CA ASN A 57 6.14 -10.95 -5.47
C ASN A 57 5.91 -11.60 -6.84
N ASP A 58 4.67 -11.79 -7.28
CA ASP A 58 4.39 -12.50 -8.53
C ASP A 58 4.93 -11.72 -9.73
N ILE A 59 4.75 -10.39 -9.71
CA ILE A 59 5.34 -9.48 -10.70
C ILE A 59 6.87 -9.52 -10.63
N LYS A 60 7.44 -9.43 -9.42
CA LYS A 60 8.90 -9.48 -9.25
C LYS A 60 9.49 -10.76 -9.81
N GLU A 61 8.90 -11.91 -9.48
CA GLU A 61 9.32 -13.22 -9.98
C GLU A 61 9.20 -13.29 -11.50
N TYR A 62 8.11 -12.76 -12.07
CA TYR A 62 7.95 -12.71 -13.52
C TYR A 62 9.07 -11.91 -14.19
N ILE A 63 9.34 -10.69 -13.72
CA ILE A 63 10.38 -9.81 -14.29
C ILE A 63 11.75 -10.48 -14.18
N HIS A 64 12.08 -11.00 -13.00
CA HIS A 64 13.35 -11.65 -12.76
C HIS A 64 13.55 -12.91 -13.62
N ASN A 65 12.50 -13.72 -13.79
CA ASN A 65 12.62 -14.99 -14.51
C ASN A 65 12.56 -14.83 -16.03
N ASN A 66 11.90 -13.78 -16.55
CA ASN A 66 11.56 -13.69 -17.97
C ASN A 66 12.07 -12.43 -18.70
N ILE A 67 12.44 -11.36 -17.99
CA ILE A 67 12.76 -10.06 -18.62
C ILE A 67 14.22 -9.67 -18.37
N ASP A 68 14.58 -9.32 -17.13
CA ASP A 68 15.93 -8.90 -16.78
C ASP A 68 16.26 -9.32 -15.34
N LYS A 69 17.38 -10.05 -15.19
CA LYS A 69 17.86 -10.56 -13.90
C LYS A 69 18.71 -9.55 -13.13
N ASN A 70 19.23 -8.54 -13.81
CA ASN A 70 20.21 -7.60 -13.28
C ASN A 70 19.58 -6.28 -12.83
N ILE A 71 18.37 -5.97 -13.28
CA ILE A 71 17.68 -4.75 -12.85
C ILE A 71 17.34 -4.85 -11.35
N PRO A 72 17.66 -3.82 -10.55
CA PRO A 72 17.20 -3.75 -9.18
C PRO A 72 15.67 -3.76 -9.11
N ILE A 73 15.10 -4.52 -8.17
CA ILE A 73 13.66 -4.58 -7.94
C ILE A 73 13.37 -4.33 -6.46
N VAL A 74 12.37 -3.49 -6.19
CA VAL A 74 11.80 -3.25 -4.86
C VAL A 74 10.34 -3.67 -4.84
N ILE A 75 9.89 -4.29 -3.76
CA ILE A 75 8.45 -4.61 -3.56
C ILE A 75 7.85 -3.50 -2.70
N VAL A 76 6.72 -2.96 -3.14
CA VAL A 76 5.96 -2.00 -2.35
C VAL A 76 5.26 -2.71 -1.23
N HIS A 77 5.66 -2.37 0.00
CA HIS A 77 4.87 -2.66 1.18
C HIS A 77 3.97 -1.48 1.49
N ARG A 78 2.74 -1.78 1.90
CA ARG A 78 1.75 -0.78 2.27
C ARG A 78 1.42 -0.90 3.75
N THR A 79 1.11 0.22 4.36
CA THR A 79 0.74 0.33 5.77
C THR A 79 -0.44 1.30 5.94
N ILE A 80 -0.91 1.47 7.17
CA ILE A 80 -1.96 2.42 7.52
C ILE A 80 -1.31 3.73 7.95
N ASN A 81 -1.88 4.87 7.54
CA ASN A 81 -1.43 6.15 8.06
C ASN A 81 -1.67 6.20 9.58
N ILE A 82 -0.62 6.43 10.36
CA ILE A 82 -0.68 6.47 11.83
C ILE A 82 -1.60 7.58 12.35
N GLU A 83 -1.88 8.61 11.56
CA GLU A 83 -2.84 9.65 11.92
C GLU A 83 -4.29 9.10 11.99
N ASN A 84 -4.56 7.99 11.29
CA ASN A 84 -5.89 7.39 11.19
C ASN A 84 -6.14 6.26 12.20
N ILE A 85 -5.14 5.84 13.00
CA ILE A 85 -5.30 4.69 13.92
C ILE A 85 -5.92 5.04 15.27
N ASN A 86 -6.07 6.33 15.60
CA ASN A 86 -6.57 6.78 16.91
C ASN A 86 -7.93 6.18 17.28
N GLN A 87 -8.81 6.01 16.29
CA GLN A 87 -10.12 5.39 16.50
C GLN A 87 -10.02 3.90 16.84
N ILE A 88 -9.02 3.19 16.31
CA ILE A 88 -8.76 1.78 16.65
C ILE A 88 -8.20 1.65 18.07
N ILE A 89 -7.29 2.54 18.46
CA ILE A 89 -6.72 2.59 19.82
C ILE A 89 -7.83 2.77 20.87
N SER A 90 -8.88 3.52 20.53
CA SER A 90 -9.98 3.83 21.43
C SER A 90 -11.03 2.71 21.57
N ILE A 91 -10.93 1.63 20.79
CA ILE A 91 -11.83 0.48 20.89
C ILE A 91 -11.55 -0.27 22.19
N GLU A 92 -12.61 -0.73 22.86
CA GLU A 92 -12.52 -1.53 24.08
C GLU A 92 -11.75 -2.84 23.83
N ASN A 93 -10.95 -3.25 24.82
CA ASN A 93 -10.18 -4.48 24.77
C ASN A 93 -11.09 -5.69 24.50
N ASP A 94 -10.54 -6.68 23.79
CA ASP A 94 -11.18 -7.93 23.40
C ASP A 94 -12.44 -7.78 22.53
N SER A 95 -12.69 -6.58 21.98
CA SER A 95 -13.80 -6.34 21.05
C SER A 95 -13.62 -7.10 19.74
N ASP A 96 -14.69 -7.74 19.27
CA ASP A 96 -14.77 -8.30 17.92
C ASP A 96 -15.02 -7.19 16.89
N VAL A 97 -14.07 -7.00 15.98
CA VAL A 97 -14.07 -5.92 14.99
C VAL A 97 -13.91 -6.49 13.59
N MET A 98 -14.85 -6.19 12.70
CA MET A 98 -14.78 -6.65 11.31
C MET A 98 -13.81 -5.79 10.51
N VAL A 99 -12.91 -6.42 9.77
CA VAL A 99 -12.11 -5.74 8.74
C VAL A 99 -12.79 -6.00 7.41
N ILE A 100 -13.46 -4.98 6.87
CA ILE A 100 -14.37 -5.10 5.75
C ILE A 100 -13.66 -4.70 4.46
N ASP A 101 -13.65 -5.60 3.49
CA ASP A 101 -13.15 -5.34 2.14
C ASP A 101 -13.98 -6.10 1.10
N ALA A 102 -13.87 -5.73 -0.18
CA ALA A 102 -14.48 -6.47 -1.27
C ALA A 102 -13.81 -7.84 -1.49
N TYR A 103 -12.51 -7.96 -1.17
CA TYR A 103 -11.74 -9.18 -1.36
C TYR A 103 -11.18 -9.71 -0.04
N LYS A 104 -11.19 -11.04 0.12
CA LYS A 104 -10.68 -11.70 1.31
C LYS A 104 -9.22 -11.35 1.58
N GLU A 105 -8.40 -11.38 0.53
CA GLU A 105 -6.97 -11.14 0.59
C GLU A 105 -6.67 -9.73 1.15
N SER A 106 -7.43 -8.73 0.71
CA SER A 106 -7.33 -7.34 1.18
C SER A 106 -7.78 -7.16 2.63
N ALA A 107 -8.86 -7.83 3.04
CA ALA A 107 -9.32 -7.83 4.43
C ALA A 107 -8.28 -8.50 5.36
N ASP A 108 -7.75 -9.65 4.95
CA ASP A 108 -6.69 -10.38 5.66
C ASP A 108 -5.41 -9.54 5.77
N GLU A 109 -5.00 -8.89 4.68
CA GLU A 109 -3.83 -8.00 4.65
C GLU A 109 -4.00 -6.82 5.62
N THR A 110 -5.14 -6.14 5.56
CA THR A 110 -5.44 -5.00 6.43
C THR A 110 -5.43 -5.42 7.90
N ALA A 111 -6.04 -6.56 8.23
CA ALA A 111 -5.99 -7.11 9.59
C ALA A 111 -4.57 -7.45 10.03
N LYS A 112 -3.69 -7.93 9.14
CA LYS A 112 -2.27 -8.16 9.45
C LYS A 112 -1.51 -6.86 9.69
N ILE A 113 -1.76 -5.82 8.91
CA ILE A 113 -1.13 -4.51 9.08
C ILE A 113 -1.48 -3.92 10.46
N ILE A 114 -2.77 -3.93 10.82
CA ILE A 114 -3.24 -3.43 12.14
C ILE A 114 -2.53 -4.16 13.28
N ARG A 115 -2.41 -5.50 13.21
CA ARG A 115 -1.67 -6.28 14.21
C ARG A 115 -0.18 -5.93 14.25
N LYS A 116 0.46 -5.74 13.09
CA LYS A 116 1.89 -5.34 13.00
C LYS A 116 2.15 -3.97 13.61
N LEU A 117 1.16 -3.08 13.60
CA LEU A 117 1.21 -1.77 14.27
C LEU A 117 1.05 -1.86 15.81
N GLY A 118 0.88 -3.07 16.35
CA GLY A 118 0.74 -3.30 17.80
C GLY A 118 -0.69 -3.20 18.33
N LEU A 119 -1.68 -3.01 17.46
CA LEU A 119 -3.10 -2.92 17.81
C LEU A 119 -3.70 -4.33 17.95
N ILE A 120 -3.21 -5.06 18.94
CA ILE A 120 -3.54 -6.47 19.21
C ILE A 120 -4.58 -6.62 20.34
N HIS A 121 -5.06 -5.53 20.90
CA HIS A 121 -6.07 -5.51 21.97
C HIS A 121 -7.49 -5.79 21.46
N ILE A 122 -7.69 -5.93 20.15
CA ILE A 122 -8.98 -6.22 19.51
C ILE A 122 -8.91 -7.47 18.64
N ASN A 123 -10.04 -8.17 18.51
CA ASN A 123 -10.19 -9.35 17.67
C ASN A 123 -10.58 -8.94 16.24
N LEU A 124 -9.59 -8.85 15.36
CA LEU A 124 -9.79 -8.48 13.96
C LEU A 124 -10.30 -9.67 13.14
N ILE A 125 -11.53 -9.56 12.63
CA ILE A 125 -12.24 -10.58 11.87
C ILE A 125 -12.41 -10.12 10.41
N PRO A 126 -11.68 -10.71 9.46
CA PRO A 126 -11.84 -10.40 8.03
C PRO A 126 -13.28 -10.66 7.56
N TYR A 127 -13.82 -9.71 6.82
CA TYR A 127 -15.14 -9.78 6.21
C TYR A 127 -15.10 -9.33 4.74
N TYR A 128 -15.81 -10.09 3.90
CA TYR A 128 -15.98 -9.85 2.48
C TYR A 128 -17.32 -10.45 2.02
N PRO A 129 -17.90 -10.00 0.88
CA PRO A 129 -19.14 -10.57 0.35
C PRO A 129 -19.06 -12.10 0.22
N GLY A 130 -20.04 -12.81 0.78
CA GLY A 130 -20.11 -14.28 0.75
C GLY A 130 -19.49 -15.00 1.95
N CYS A 131 -19.05 -14.31 3.00
CA CYS A 131 -18.64 -14.94 4.26
C CYS A 131 -19.74 -14.90 5.34
N ASP A 132 -19.84 -15.94 6.17
CA ASP A 132 -20.90 -16.13 7.18
C ASP A 132 -20.69 -15.35 8.51
N LYS A 133 -19.77 -14.37 8.55
CA LYS A 133 -19.26 -13.79 9.80
C LYS A 133 -19.84 -12.40 10.15
N SER A 134 -21.09 -12.12 9.82
CA SER A 134 -21.71 -10.79 10.03
C SER A 134 -22.29 -10.58 11.44
N LYS A 135 -21.50 -10.77 12.51
CA LYS A 135 -21.98 -10.64 13.90
C LYS A 135 -21.39 -9.46 14.68
N CYS A 136 -20.44 -8.72 14.13
CA CYS A 136 -19.82 -7.60 14.85
C CYS A 136 -20.62 -6.31 14.65
N GLU A 137 -20.54 -5.40 15.62
CA GLU A 137 -21.18 -4.09 15.53
C GLU A 137 -20.20 -2.99 15.07
N ILE A 138 -18.90 -3.27 15.10
CA ILE A 138 -17.82 -2.37 14.69
C ILE A 138 -17.16 -2.92 13.42
N GLY A 139 -16.99 -2.06 12.42
CA GLY A 139 -16.30 -2.35 11.17
C GLY A 139 -15.17 -1.37 10.90
N ILE A 140 -14.04 -1.86 10.41
CA ILE A 140 -12.91 -1.09 9.89
C ILE A 140 -12.92 -1.22 8.36
N ILE A 141 -12.79 -0.09 7.66
CA ILE A 141 -12.69 -0.02 6.19
C ILE A 141 -11.47 0.81 5.78
N THR A 142 -10.97 0.62 4.55
CA THR A 142 -9.96 1.48 3.92
C THR A 142 -10.60 2.28 2.78
N GLY A 143 -11.21 3.43 3.09
CA GLY A 143 -11.82 4.38 2.16
C GLY A 143 -13.11 3.91 1.45
N SER A 144 -13.17 2.64 1.05
CA SER A 144 -14.33 2.09 0.35
C SER A 144 -15.40 1.64 1.33
N ARG A 145 -16.59 2.23 1.20
CA ARG A 145 -17.81 1.84 1.93
C ARG A 145 -18.61 0.73 1.26
N ASN A 146 -18.04 0.14 0.20
CA ASN A 146 -18.67 -0.98 -0.47
C ASN A 146 -18.67 -2.19 0.46
N SER A 147 -19.68 -3.05 0.34
CA SER A 147 -19.74 -4.31 1.09
C SER A 147 -19.90 -4.19 2.60
N ILE A 148 -20.28 -3.01 3.14
CA ILE A 148 -20.60 -2.88 4.57
C ILE A 148 -21.88 -3.66 4.88
N PRO A 149 -21.85 -4.63 5.81
CA PRO A 149 -23.05 -5.36 6.19
C PRO A 149 -23.97 -4.51 7.08
N GLN A 150 -25.28 -4.75 6.98
CA GLN A 150 -26.30 -3.91 7.64
C GLN A 150 -26.21 -3.88 9.17
N ASN A 151 -25.60 -4.89 9.79
CA ASN A 151 -25.46 -5.01 11.24
C ASN A 151 -24.34 -4.13 11.84
N ILE A 152 -23.55 -3.41 11.02
CA ILE A 152 -22.51 -2.52 11.54
C ILE A 152 -23.14 -1.22 12.04
N LYS A 153 -22.87 -0.89 13.31
CA LYS A 153 -23.32 0.36 13.96
C LYS A 153 -22.24 1.43 13.96
N GLN A 154 -20.98 1.03 14.02
CA GLN A 154 -19.82 1.93 14.00
C GLN A 154 -18.88 1.55 12.87
N ILE A 155 -18.58 2.51 11.99
CA ILE A 155 -17.59 2.38 10.93
C ILE A 155 -16.39 3.25 11.26
N ILE A 156 -15.22 2.63 11.33
CA ILE A 156 -13.92 3.28 11.46
C ILE A 156 -13.26 3.23 10.08
N ASP A 157 -13.18 4.38 9.42
CA ASP A 157 -12.44 4.49 8.17
C ASP A 157 -11.00 4.88 8.47
N ILE A 158 -10.06 4.00 8.13
CA ILE A 158 -8.62 4.22 8.32
C ILE A 158 -7.94 4.85 7.09
N GLY A 159 -8.73 5.20 6.08
CA GLY A 159 -8.25 5.78 4.81
C GLY A 159 -7.55 4.75 3.93
N ASP A 160 -7.05 5.23 2.79
CA ASP A 160 -6.28 4.39 1.87
C ASP A 160 -4.92 4.01 2.47
N LYS A 161 -4.46 2.79 2.18
CA LYS A 161 -3.14 2.32 2.62
C LYS A 161 -2.03 3.12 1.93
N VAL A 162 -1.06 3.58 2.72
CA VAL A 162 0.10 4.36 2.26
C VAL A 162 1.34 3.48 2.08
N ILE A 163 2.32 3.92 1.28
CA ILE A 163 3.61 3.24 1.15
C ILE A 163 4.32 3.21 2.50
N ASP A 164 4.81 2.03 2.89
CA ASP A 164 5.56 1.83 4.12
C ASP A 164 6.92 2.55 4.05
N ILE A 165 7.33 3.16 5.16
CA ILE A 165 8.59 3.91 5.22
C ILE A 165 9.81 3.05 4.87
N ASN A 166 9.77 1.75 5.15
CA ASN A 166 10.87 0.85 4.79
C ASN A 166 11.00 0.72 3.27
N THR A 167 9.89 0.66 2.54
CA THR A 167 9.92 0.70 1.07
C THR A 167 10.49 2.02 0.58
N VAL A 168 10.12 3.15 1.20
CA VAL A 168 10.68 4.46 0.84
C VAL A 168 12.21 4.45 1.01
N ILE A 169 12.69 4.03 2.18
CA ILE A 169 14.13 3.95 2.49
C ILE A 169 14.86 2.99 1.52
N GLU A 170 14.23 1.87 1.17
CA GLU A 170 14.79 0.90 0.23
C GLU A 170 14.99 1.53 -1.16
N ILE A 171 13.99 2.27 -1.68
CA ILE A 171 14.10 2.97 -2.96
C ILE A 171 15.22 4.02 -2.92
N PHE A 172 15.28 4.85 -1.86
CA PHE A 172 16.37 5.82 -1.67
C PHE A 172 17.74 5.15 -1.72
N THR A 173 17.87 4.02 -1.02
CA THR A 173 19.11 3.25 -0.94
C THR A 173 19.49 2.66 -2.30
N LYS A 174 18.54 2.04 -3.02
CA LYS A 174 18.78 1.42 -4.33
C LYS A 174 19.19 2.44 -5.40
N LEU A 175 18.64 3.65 -5.33
CA LEU A 175 18.96 4.74 -6.25
C LEU A 175 20.16 5.58 -5.80
N ASN A 176 20.78 5.27 -4.66
CA ASN A 176 21.84 6.07 -4.04
C ASN A 176 21.45 7.56 -3.87
N ILE A 177 20.18 7.83 -3.54
CA ILE A 177 19.71 9.17 -3.22
C ILE A 177 20.03 9.42 -1.74
N SER A 178 20.65 10.56 -1.43
CA SER A 178 20.99 10.91 -0.03
C SER A 178 19.73 10.96 0.85
N ILE A 179 19.81 10.29 1.99
CA ILE A 179 18.71 10.19 2.96
C ILE A 179 18.35 11.55 3.58
N ASP A 180 19.28 12.50 3.61
CA ASP A 180 19.05 13.85 4.13
C ASP A 180 17.97 14.60 3.32
N LYS A 181 17.71 14.14 2.09
CA LYS A 181 16.64 14.65 1.23
C LYS A 181 15.25 14.16 1.64
N LEU A 182 15.13 13.20 2.57
CA LEU A 182 13.84 12.79 3.14
C LEU A 182 13.12 13.95 3.85
N HIS A 183 13.85 14.94 4.38
CA HIS A 183 13.24 16.09 5.05
C HIS A 183 12.38 16.93 4.10
N ILE A 184 12.69 16.93 2.79
CA ILE A 184 11.92 17.65 1.76
C ILE A 184 10.52 17.02 1.58
N ILE A 185 10.39 15.71 1.82
CA ILE A 185 9.13 14.98 1.67
C ILE A 185 8.11 15.43 2.74
N LYS A 186 8.56 15.70 3.97
CA LYS A 186 7.68 16.13 5.08
C LYS A 186 6.99 17.48 4.81
N GLU A 187 7.66 18.41 4.14
CA GLU A 187 7.11 19.74 3.85
C GLU A 187 6.05 19.74 2.74
N ASN A 188 6.11 18.77 1.83
CA ASN A 188 5.16 18.66 0.72
C ASN A 188 3.89 17.86 1.11
N THR A 189 3.98 16.88 2.01
CA THR A 189 2.79 16.17 2.54
C THR A 189 1.95 17.00 3.51
N MET A 190 2.49 18.06 4.13
CA MET A 190 1.74 18.96 5.03
C MET A 190 1.01 20.11 4.32
N LYS A 191 1.19 20.28 2.99
CA LYS A 191 0.58 21.37 2.22
C LYS A 191 -0.72 21.00 1.50
N ILE A 192 -1.24 19.79 1.72
CA ILE A 192 -2.52 19.34 1.16
C ILE A 192 -3.48 19.10 2.33
N GLN A 193 -3.92 20.19 2.96
CA GLN A 193 -5.11 20.26 3.82
C GLN A 193 -5.94 21.47 3.38
#